data_AF-A0A0B8QEC9-F1
#
_entry.id   AF-A0A0B8QEC9-F1
#
_cell.length_a   1.000
_cell.length_b   1.000
_cell.length_c   1.000
_cell.angle_alpha   90.00
_cell.angle_beta   90.00
_cell.angle_gamma   90.00
#
_symmetry.space_group_name_H-M   'P 1'
#
loop_
_entity.id
_entity.type
_entity.pdbx_description
1 polymer ?
#
loop_
_entity_poly.entity_id
_entity_poly.type
_entity_poly.pdbx_seq_one_letter_code
_entity_poly.pdbx_strand_id
1 'polypeptide(L)'
;MTNGMSQYSRAERNANSAIVVGISPELDYPGDPLAGIRLQRELESGAFKLGGENYDAPAQKIGDFLKGRDPSELGDVEPSFTPGIKLTDISKALPDFAIEAIREAIPAFDKKIKGFASEDGLLTGVETRTSSPVSIRRGKDFQSVNLKGFFPAGEGAGYAGGILSAGIDGIKVAEALALSMVAQAENA
;
A
#
# COMPACT_ATOMS: atom_id res chain seq x y z
N MET A 1 4.90 1.46 -8.19
CA MET A 1 4.48 1.32 -6.78
C MET A 1 5.24 2.36 -5.97
N THR A 2 4.56 3.03 -5.05
CA THR A 2 5.16 3.97 -4.09
C THR A 2 5.25 3.36 -2.70
N ASN A 3 6.06 3.97 -1.82
CA ASN A 3 6.03 3.79 -0.38
C ASN A 3 6.68 5.00 0.31
N GLY A 4 6.64 5.05 1.65
CA GLY A 4 7.25 6.10 2.45
C GLY A 4 8.56 5.66 3.10
N MET A 5 9.50 6.60 3.23
CA MET A 5 10.76 6.36 3.93
C MET A 5 11.21 7.64 4.63
N SER A 6 11.97 7.48 5.72
CA SER A 6 12.65 8.57 6.39
C SER A 6 13.92 8.05 7.04
N GLN A 7 14.97 8.86 7.01
CA GLN A 7 16.14 8.63 7.84
C GLN A 7 15.80 8.84 9.32
N TYR A 8 16.65 8.31 10.21
CA TYR A 8 16.50 8.50 11.66
C TYR A 8 16.38 9.99 12.05
N SER A 9 17.13 10.87 11.35
CA SER A 9 17.15 12.31 11.59
C SER A 9 15.83 13.02 11.26
N ARG A 10 14.99 12.44 10.38
CA ARG A 10 13.73 13.04 9.89
C ARG A 10 13.86 14.51 9.47
N ALA A 11 14.99 14.85 8.82
CA ALA A 11 15.36 16.23 8.49
C ALA A 11 15.15 16.59 7.02
N GLU A 12 14.43 15.76 6.26
CA GLU A 12 14.12 16.03 4.86
C GLU A 12 13.06 17.14 4.72
N ARG A 13 13.02 17.77 3.54
CA ARG A 13 12.17 18.94 3.27
C ARG A 13 10.67 18.65 3.38
N ASN A 14 10.24 17.46 2.95
CA ASN A 14 8.83 17.09 2.81
C ASN A 14 8.40 16.08 3.88
N ALA A 15 7.18 16.28 4.40
CA ALA A 15 6.43 15.21 5.05
C ALA A 15 5.62 14.44 4.00
N ASN A 16 5.62 13.11 4.09
CA ASN A 16 4.82 12.26 3.21
C ASN A 16 4.03 11.23 4.02
N SER A 17 2.89 10.82 3.46
CA SER A 17 2.05 9.73 3.96
C SER A 17 1.18 9.22 2.83
N ALA A 18 0.94 7.91 2.78
CA ALA A 18 -0.03 7.35 1.84
C ALA A 18 -1.46 7.74 2.26
N ILE A 19 -2.22 8.32 1.33
CA ILE A 19 -3.67 8.50 1.47
C ILE A 19 -4.31 7.33 0.72
N VAL A 20 -4.95 6.43 1.46
CA VAL A 20 -5.43 5.15 0.91
C VAL A 20 -6.93 4.98 1.18
N VAL A 21 -7.59 4.27 0.28
CA VAL A 21 -9.01 3.90 0.36
C VAL A 21 -9.09 2.38 0.46
N GLY A 22 -9.85 1.88 1.42
CA GLY A 22 -10.06 0.45 1.58
C GLY A 22 -10.87 -0.11 0.42
N ILE A 23 -10.41 -1.24 -0.13
CA ILE A 23 -11.10 -2.01 -1.16
C ILE A 23 -11.35 -3.43 -0.66
N SER A 24 -12.38 -4.08 -1.18
CA SER A 24 -12.87 -5.38 -0.75
C SER A 24 -13.01 -6.34 -1.93
N PRO A 25 -12.58 -7.62 -1.80
CA PRO A 25 -12.70 -8.58 -2.89
C PRO A 25 -14.15 -8.80 -3.35
N GLU A 26 -15.10 -8.77 -2.42
CA GLU A 26 -16.51 -9.08 -2.69
C GLU A 26 -17.19 -8.03 -3.59
N LEU A 27 -16.74 -6.77 -3.49
CA LEU A 27 -17.37 -5.62 -4.16
C LEU A 27 -16.52 -5.09 -5.32
N ASP A 28 -15.23 -4.92 -5.10
CA ASP A 28 -14.37 -4.10 -5.95
C ASP A 28 -13.56 -4.95 -6.95
N TYR A 29 -13.27 -6.21 -6.62
CA TYR A 29 -12.50 -7.13 -7.48
C TYR A 29 -12.86 -8.61 -7.21
N PRO A 30 -14.13 -9.01 -7.46
CA PRO A 30 -14.54 -10.39 -7.23
C PRO A 30 -13.75 -11.36 -8.09
N GLY A 31 -13.44 -12.53 -7.54
CA GLY A 31 -12.72 -13.57 -8.29
C GLY A 31 -12.09 -14.64 -7.42
N ASP A 32 -11.11 -15.33 -7.99
CA ASP A 32 -10.32 -16.33 -7.27
C ASP A 32 -9.37 -15.68 -6.24
N PRO A 33 -8.77 -16.47 -5.33
CA PRO A 33 -7.90 -15.94 -4.27
C PRO A 33 -6.75 -15.04 -4.74
N LEU A 34 -6.35 -15.07 -6.02
CA LEU A 34 -5.28 -14.25 -6.56
C LEU A 34 -5.79 -12.97 -7.27
N ALA A 35 -7.10 -12.70 -7.26
CA ALA A 35 -7.69 -11.53 -7.90
C ALA A 35 -7.09 -10.21 -7.41
N GLY A 36 -6.87 -10.07 -6.10
CA GLY A 36 -6.24 -8.86 -5.54
C GLY A 36 -4.82 -8.63 -6.04
N ILE A 37 -4.04 -9.70 -6.26
CA ILE A 37 -2.68 -9.58 -6.84
C ILE A 37 -2.75 -9.09 -8.28
N ARG A 38 -3.73 -9.56 -9.06
CA ARG A 38 -3.93 -9.11 -10.44
C ARG A 38 -4.35 -7.64 -10.50
N LEU A 39 -5.27 -7.21 -9.62
CA LEU A 39 -5.65 -5.81 -9.49
C LEU A 39 -4.42 -4.93 -9.14
N GLN A 40 -3.63 -5.34 -8.14
CA GLN A 40 -2.39 -4.60 -7.78
C GLN A 40 -1.47 -4.43 -9.00
N ARG A 41 -1.23 -5.51 -9.76
CA ARG A 41 -0.39 -5.47 -10.96
C ARG A 41 -0.98 -4.61 -12.07
N GLU A 42 -2.30 -4.61 -12.21
CA GLU A 42 -3.01 -3.77 -13.18
C GLU A 42 -2.82 -2.29 -12.85
N LEU A 43 -3.07 -1.89 -11.59
CA LEU A 43 -2.85 -0.52 -11.12
C LEU A 43 -1.37 -0.10 -11.24
N GLU A 44 -0.44 -0.98 -10.87
CA GLU A 44 1.00 -0.74 -11.01
C GLU A 44 1.41 -0.55 -12.48
N SER A 45 0.87 -1.36 -13.38
CA SER A 45 1.14 -1.26 -14.82
C SER A 45 0.52 0.00 -15.43
N GLY A 46 -0.70 0.36 -14.99
CA GLY A 46 -1.36 1.60 -15.38
C GLY A 46 -0.54 2.82 -14.96
N ALA A 47 -0.07 2.84 -13.71
CA ALA A 47 0.78 3.91 -13.22
C ALA A 47 2.12 4.00 -13.96
N PHE A 48 2.76 2.87 -14.27
CA PHE A 48 3.99 2.87 -15.07
C PHE A 48 3.79 3.49 -16.47
N LYS A 49 2.68 3.17 -17.14
CA LYS A 49 2.32 3.77 -18.43
C LYS A 49 2.04 5.26 -18.30
N LEU A 50 1.25 5.67 -17.30
CA LEU A 50 0.96 7.09 -17.03
C LEU A 50 2.25 7.87 -16.74
N GLY A 51 3.17 7.25 -15.99
CA GLY A 51 4.51 7.74 -15.68
C GLY A 51 5.45 7.87 -16.88
N GLY A 52 5.11 7.28 -18.03
CA GLY A 52 5.93 7.39 -19.25
C GLY A 52 6.85 6.21 -19.52
N GLU A 53 6.57 5.05 -18.91
CA GLU A 53 7.27 3.79 -19.17
C GLU A 53 8.79 3.82 -18.88
N ASN A 54 9.22 4.72 -18.00
CA ASN A 54 10.61 4.98 -17.63
C ASN A 54 10.86 4.88 -16.12
N TYR A 55 9.92 4.32 -15.36
CA TYR A 55 9.88 4.24 -13.90
C TYR A 55 9.67 5.57 -13.16
N ASP A 56 9.45 6.68 -13.87
CA ASP A 56 8.91 7.87 -13.22
C ASP A 56 7.50 7.60 -12.70
N ALA A 57 7.16 8.19 -11.56
CA ALA A 57 5.81 8.07 -11.01
C ALA A 57 4.87 9.12 -11.63
N PRO A 58 3.62 8.76 -11.96
CA PRO A 58 2.61 9.76 -12.31
C PRO A 58 2.36 10.66 -11.10
N ALA A 59 2.34 11.97 -11.29
CA ALA A 59 2.15 12.91 -10.19
C ALA A 59 1.22 14.05 -10.60
N GLN A 60 0.56 14.66 -9.62
CA GLN A 60 -0.31 15.82 -9.83
C GLN A 60 -0.34 16.68 -8.56
N LYS A 61 -0.41 18.01 -8.74
CA LYS A 61 -0.66 18.91 -7.62
C LYS A 61 -2.06 18.72 -7.06
N ILE A 62 -2.20 18.83 -5.75
CA ILE A 62 -3.48 18.69 -5.03
C ILE A 62 -4.52 19.67 -5.60
N GLY A 63 -4.11 20.91 -5.88
CA GLY A 63 -4.98 21.93 -6.45
C GLY A 63 -5.63 21.52 -7.76
N ASP A 64 -4.83 21.03 -8.70
CA ASP A 64 -5.30 20.58 -10.02
C ASP A 64 -6.13 19.30 -9.92
N PHE A 65 -5.71 18.36 -9.06
CA PHE A 65 -6.43 17.11 -8.81
C PHE A 65 -7.85 17.35 -8.27
N LEU A 66 -8.00 18.24 -7.29
CA LEU A 66 -9.29 18.59 -6.69
C LEU A 66 -10.20 19.35 -7.67
N LYS A 67 -9.61 20.18 -8.54
CA LYS A 67 -10.35 20.95 -9.55
C LYS A 67 -10.62 20.18 -10.84
N GLY A 68 -10.07 18.97 -10.99
CA GLY A 68 -10.19 18.16 -12.21
C GLY A 68 -9.56 18.82 -13.43
N ARG A 69 -8.45 19.54 -13.25
CA ARG A 69 -7.76 20.28 -14.32
C ARG A 69 -6.56 19.49 -14.84
N ASP A 70 -6.13 19.82 -16.05
CA ASP A 70 -4.85 19.35 -16.56
C ASP A 70 -3.73 19.75 -15.59
N PRO A 71 -2.71 18.88 -15.41
CA PRO A 71 -1.60 19.16 -14.49
C PRO A 71 -0.86 20.42 -14.91
N SER A 72 -0.74 21.38 -13.98
CA SER A 72 0.13 22.53 -14.13
C SER A 72 1.56 22.22 -13.68
N GLU A 73 2.49 23.15 -13.93
CA GLU A 73 3.88 23.04 -13.50
C GLU A 73 4.00 22.92 -11.96
N LEU A 74 5.14 22.39 -11.50
CA LEU A 74 5.42 22.24 -10.07
C LEU A 74 5.38 23.59 -9.34
N GLY A 75 4.90 23.56 -8.10
CA GLY A 75 4.95 24.70 -7.18
C GLY A 75 6.13 24.58 -6.22
N ASP A 76 5.96 25.07 -4.99
CA ASP A 76 7.03 25.09 -3.98
C ASP A 76 7.41 23.71 -3.42
N VAL A 77 6.58 22.68 -3.63
CA VAL A 77 6.84 21.31 -3.16
C VAL A 77 7.54 20.51 -4.26
N GLU A 78 8.84 20.29 -4.07
CA GLU A 78 9.65 19.46 -4.97
C GLU A 78 9.41 17.96 -4.72
N PRO A 79 9.37 17.13 -5.78
CA PRO A 79 9.20 15.67 -5.65
C PRO A 79 10.41 15.02 -4.98
N SER A 80 10.17 14.08 -4.07
CA SER A 80 11.22 13.24 -3.45
C SER A 80 11.31 11.84 -4.06
N PHE A 81 10.37 11.45 -4.93
CA PHE A 81 10.38 10.14 -5.57
C PHE A 81 11.47 10.07 -6.64
N THR A 82 12.30 9.03 -6.58
CA THR A 82 13.35 8.74 -7.56
C THR A 82 12.98 7.46 -8.33
N PRO A 83 13.19 7.37 -9.66
CA PRO A 83 14.04 8.21 -10.51
C PRO A 83 13.51 9.62 -10.77
N GLY A 84 12.20 9.80 -10.78
CA GLY A 84 11.56 11.09 -11.00
C GLY A 84 10.04 10.97 -11.06
N ILE A 85 9.38 12.05 -11.48
CA ILE A 85 7.93 12.08 -11.66
C ILE A 85 7.57 12.60 -13.04
N LYS A 86 6.39 12.22 -13.52
CA LYS A 86 5.76 12.80 -14.69
C LYS A 86 4.43 13.40 -14.29
N LEU A 87 4.28 14.71 -14.51
CA LEU A 87 3.02 15.40 -14.27
C LEU A 87 1.95 14.87 -15.23
N THR A 88 0.88 14.31 -14.67
CA THR A 88 -0.22 13.71 -15.42
C THR A 88 -1.50 13.74 -14.59
N ASP A 89 -2.63 13.46 -15.21
CA ASP A 89 -3.90 13.36 -14.51
C ASP A 89 -3.93 12.04 -13.71
N ILE A 90 -3.72 12.15 -12.39
CA ILE A 90 -3.63 11.00 -11.50
C ILE A 90 -5.01 10.35 -11.25
N SER A 91 -6.11 11.00 -11.63
CA SER A 91 -7.44 10.38 -11.56
C SER A 91 -7.55 9.14 -12.44
N LYS A 92 -6.70 9.01 -13.47
CA LYS A 92 -6.63 7.83 -14.34
C LYS A 92 -5.87 6.65 -13.72
N ALA A 93 -5.25 6.84 -12.55
CA ALA A 93 -4.37 5.84 -11.95
C ALA A 93 -5.10 4.86 -11.01
N LEU A 94 -6.31 5.21 -10.55
CA LEU A 94 -7.11 4.42 -9.61
C LEU A 94 -8.57 4.34 -10.08
N PRO A 95 -9.36 3.38 -9.58
CA PRO A 95 -10.80 3.33 -9.85
C PRO A 95 -11.54 4.59 -9.39
N ASP A 96 -12.61 4.96 -10.09
CA ASP A 96 -13.36 6.20 -9.87
C ASP A 96 -13.80 6.40 -8.40
N PHE A 97 -14.32 5.35 -7.76
CA PHE A 97 -14.76 5.42 -6.37
C PHE A 97 -13.62 5.78 -5.40
N ALA A 98 -12.39 5.35 -5.69
CA ALA A 98 -11.23 5.67 -4.87
C ALA A 98 -10.81 7.13 -5.10
N ILE A 99 -10.85 7.59 -6.35
CA ILE A 99 -10.58 9.00 -6.69
C ILE A 99 -11.59 9.93 -6.03
N GLU A 100 -12.88 9.61 -6.06
CA GLU A 100 -13.94 10.38 -5.41
C GLU A 100 -13.74 10.46 -3.90
N ALA A 101 -13.47 9.32 -3.26
CA ALA A 101 -13.18 9.27 -1.83
C ALA A 101 -11.95 10.12 -1.45
N ILE A 102 -10.87 10.07 -2.24
CA ILE A 102 -9.67 10.89 -1.98
C ILE A 102 -9.97 12.39 -2.19
N ARG A 103 -10.74 12.74 -3.21
CA ARG A 103 -11.18 14.13 -3.46
C ARG A 103 -12.01 14.70 -2.31
N GLU A 104 -12.85 13.88 -1.67
CA GLU A 104 -13.59 14.30 -0.47
C GLU A 104 -12.68 14.38 0.76
N ALA A 105 -11.76 13.42 0.91
CA ALA A 105 -10.92 13.28 2.10
C ALA A 105 -9.90 14.43 2.26
N ILE A 106 -9.26 14.88 1.18
CA ILE A 106 -8.21 15.91 1.25
C ILE A 106 -8.72 17.23 1.88
N PRO A 107 -9.84 17.84 1.43
CA PRO A 107 -10.42 19.00 2.09
C PRO A 107 -10.89 18.72 3.53
N ALA A 108 -11.35 17.50 3.82
CA ALA A 108 -11.72 17.12 5.17
C ALA A 108 -10.49 17.04 6.11
N PHE A 109 -9.33 16.65 5.59
CA PHE A 109 -8.07 16.68 6.33
C PHE A 109 -7.54 18.09 6.54
N ASP A 110 -7.76 19.02 5.60
CA ASP A 110 -7.38 20.43 5.77
C ASP A 110 -8.07 21.09 6.98
N LYS A 111 -9.29 20.69 7.28
CA LYS A 111 -10.02 21.11 8.50
C LYS A 111 -9.35 20.61 9.79
N LYS A 112 -8.54 19.55 9.72
CA LYS A 112 -7.82 18.97 10.87
C LYS A 112 -6.39 19.50 10.96
N ILE A 113 -5.74 19.66 9.82
CA ILE A 113 -4.37 20.18 9.70
C ILE A 113 -4.38 21.22 8.59
N LYS A 114 -4.29 22.50 8.98
CA LYS A 114 -4.29 23.61 8.03
C LYS A 114 -3.15 23.46 7.01
N GLY A 115 -3.46 23.58 5.73
CA GLY A 115 -2.51 23.47 4.64
C GLY A 115 -2.38 22.05 4.07
N PHE A 116 -3.14 21.08 4.58
CA PHE A 116 -3.16 19.72 4.04
C PHE A 116 -3.72 19.71 2.60
N ALA A 117 -4.67 20.59 2.29
CA ALA A 117 -5.21 20.76 0.94
C ALA A 117 -4.56 21.94 0.19
N SER A 118 -3.30 22.29 0.50
CA SER A 118 -2.59 23.36 -0.21
C SER A 118 -2.49 23.04 -1.70
N GLU A 119 -2.67 24.06 -2.54
CA GLU A 119 -2.69 23.90 -4.00
C GLU A 119 -1.40 23.29 -4.54
N ASP A 120 -0.26 23.62 -3.92
CA ASP A 120 1.07 23.16 -4.32
C ASP A 120 1.48 21.82 -3.69
N GLY A 121 0.68 21.24 -2.80
CA GLY A 121 0.92 19.89 -2.30
C GLY A 121 0.94 18.87 -3.44
N LEU A 122 1.73 17.81 -3.31
CA LEU A 122 2.01 16.88 -4.41
C LEU A 122 1.47 15.46 -4.13
N LEU A 123 0.63 14.96 -5.04
CA LEU A 123 0.25 13.54 -5.09
C LEU A 123 1.20 12.80 -6.03
N THR A 124 1.73 11.66 -5.59
CA THR A 124 2.72 10.89 -6.34
C THR A 124 2.35 9.41 -6.38
N GLY A 125 2.31 8.84 -7.59
CA GLY A 125 2.23 7.42 -7.89
C GLY A 125 0.99 6.70 -7.32
N VAL A 126 1.13 5.38 -7.18
CA VAL A 126 0.09 4.49 -6.61
C VAL A 126 0.69 3.62 -5.50
N GLU A 127 0.07 3.69 -4.33
CA GLU A 127 0.41 2.91 -3.15
C GLU A 127 -0.43 1.63 -3.12
N THR A 128 0.05 0.57 -3.77
CA THR A 128 -0.76 -0.64 -4.05
C THR A 128 -0.58 -1.76 -3.04
N ARG A 129 0.43 -1.68 -2.16
CA ARG A 129 0.87 -2.81 -1.30
C ARG A 129 0.87 -2.44 0.18
N THR A 130 -0.26 -1.96 0.68
CA THR A 130 -0.45 -1.59 2.10
C THR A 130 -0.55 -2.79 3.04
N SER A 131 -1.02 -3.93 2.53
CA SER A 131 -1.14 -5.20 3.23
C SER A 131 -1.27 -6.33 2.20
N SER A 132 -1.09 -7.59 2.62
CA SER A 132 -1.23 -8.73 1.72
C SER A 132 -2.65 -8.83 1.14
N PRO A 133 -2.81 -9.01 -0.19
CA PRO A 133 -4.10 -9.24 -0.82
C PRO A 133 -4.61 -10.68 -0.62
N VAL A 134 -3.85 -11.53 0.08
CA VAL A 134 -4.19 -12.94 0.33
C VAL A 134 -4.06 -13.28 1.81
N SER A 135 -4.89 -14.23 2.25
CA SER A 135 -4.75 -14.86 3.56
C SER A 135 -4.48 -16.35 3.37
N ILE A 136 -3.26 -16.78 3.73
CA ILE A 136 -2.88 -18.19 3.73
C ILE A 136 -3.33 -18.78 5.06
N ARG A 137 -4.59 -19.24 5.10
CA ARG A 137 -5.26 -19.61 6.34
C ARG A 137 -4.49 -20.68 7.13
N ARG A 138 -4.27 -20.40 8.42
CA ARG A 138 -3.68 -21.32 9.40
C ARG A 138 -4.61 -21.54 10.59
N GLY A 139 -4.47 -22.69 11.24
CA GLY A 139 -5.20 -23.06 12.44
C GLY A 139 -4.64 -22.43 13.72
N LYS A 140 -5.22 -22.81 14.87
CA LYS A 140 -4.68 -22.43 16.20
C LYS A 140 -3.30 -23.04 16.48
N ASP A 141 -2.93 -24.08 15.74
CA ASP A 141 -1.62 -24.73 15.76
C ASP A 141 -0.59 -24.02 14.87
N PHE A 142 -0.94 -22.85 14.30
CA PHE A 142 -0.11 -22.06 13.38
C PHE A 142 0.24 -22.76 12.06
N GLN A 143 -0.31 -23.94 11.80
CA GLN A 143 -0.10 -24.67 10.55
C GLN A 143 -1.19 -24.35 9.55
N SER A 144 -0.87 -24.47 8.26
CA SER A 144 -1.86 -24.39 7.20
C SER A 144 -3.01 -25.37 7.45
N VAL A 145 -4.23 -24.91 7.18
CA VAL A 145 -5.45 -25.70 7.36
C VAL A 145 -5.50 -26.96 6.51
N ASN A 146 -4.67 -27.06 5.46
CA ASN A 146 -4.64 -28.20 4.53
C ASN A 146 -3.25 -28.81 4.30
N LEU A 147 -2.20 -28.33 4.97
CA LEU A 147 -0.84 -28.86 4.84
C LEU A 147 -0.12 -28.84 6.19
N LYS A 148 -0.01 -30.00 6.82
CA LYS A 148 0.72 -30.17 8.09
C LYS A 148 2.22 -30.01 7.87
N GLY A 149 2.90 -29.42 8.85
CA GLY A 149 4.31 -29.03 8.76
C GLY A 149 4.57 -27.70 8.04
N PHE A 150 3.55 -27.07 7.43
CA PHE A 150 3.68 -25.76 6.78
C PHE A 150 3.09 -24.65 7.67
N PHE A 151 3.88 -23.62 8.00
CA PHE A 151 3.52 -22.57 8.96
C PHE A 151 3.45 -21.18 8.29
N PRO A 152 2.29 -20.76 7.78
CA PRO A 152 2.12 -19.40 7.23
C PRO A 152 2.33 -18.34 8.32
N ALA A 153 3.13 -17.30 8.04
CA ALA A 153 3.51 -16.28 9.02
C ALA A 153 3.65 -14.88 8.41
N GLY A 154 3.56 -13.86 9.26
CA GLY A 154 3.83 -12.47 8.93
C GLY A 154 2.80 -11.84 7.99
N GLU A 155 3.20 -10.72 7.39
CA GLU A 155 2.32 -9.91 6.54
C GLU A 155 1.92 -10.65 5.27
N GLY A 156 2.86 -11.37 4.64
CA GLY A 156 2.58 -12.13 3.41
C GLY A 156 1.47 -13.18 3.57
N ALA A 157 1.36 -13.79 4.76
CA ALA A 157 0.29 -14.74 5.07
C ALA A 157 -1.03 -14.06 5.53
N GLY A 158 -1.02 -12.75 5.76
CA GLY A 158 -2.15 -11.97 6.24
C GLY A 158 -2.33 -11.96 7.77
N TYR A 159 -1.26 -12.21 8.53
CA TYR A 159 -1.30 -12.27 10.02
C TYR A 159 -0.54 -11.15 10.74
N ALA A 160 0.00 -10.18 9.99
CA ALA A 160 0.68 -9.00 10.50
C ALA A 160 0.49 -7.81 9.54
N GLY A 161 0.80 -6.60 9.99
CA GLY A 161 0.65 -5.36 9.20
C GLY A 161 1.75 -4.32 9.45
N GLY A 162 2.95 -4.79 9.81
CA GLY A 162 4.10 -3.93 10.08
C GLY A 162 5.18 -4.64 10.87
N ILE A 163 6.38 -4.02 10.93
CA ILE A 163 7.62 -4.63 11.43
C ILE A 163 7.43 -5.33 12.79
N LEU A 164 6.92 -4.62 13.80
CA LEU A 164 6.76 -5.18 15.15
C LEU A 164 5.76 -6.34 15.18
N SER A 165 4.61 -6.17 14.53
CA SER A 165 3.58 -7.23 14.49
C SER A 165 4.05 -8.47 13.74
N ALA A 166 4.85 -8.30 12.68
CA ALA A 166 5.45 -9.41 11.94
C ALA A 166 6.52 -10.12 12.77
N GLY A 167 7.31 -9.38 13.55
CA GLY A 167 8.25 -9.95 14.52
C GLY A 167 7.54 -10.75 15.62
N ILE A 168 6.47 -10.21 16.20
CA ILE A 168 5.65 -10.91 17.20
C ILE A 168 5.04 -12.19 16.61
N ASP A 169 4.52 -12.12 15.38
CA ASP A 169 3.98 -13.32 14.72
C ASP A 169 5.06 -14.37 14.45
N GLY A 170 6.26 -13.93 14.04
CA GLY A 170 7.41 -14.80 13.84
C GLY A 170 7.83 -15.53 15.12
N ILE A 171 7.83 -14.85 16.28
CA ILE A 171 8.12 -15.49 17.58
C ILE A 171 7.10 -16.58 17.88
N LYS A 172 5.79 -16.29 17.74
CA LYS A 172 4.72 -17.27 17.99
C LYS A 172 4.81 -18.49 17.08
N VAL A 173 5.13 -18.27 15.81
CA VAL A 173 5.29 -19.35 14.83
C VAL A 173 6.51 -20.20 15.15
N ALA A 174 7.62 -19.59 15.56
CA ALA A 174 8.81 -20.32 15.99
C ALA A 174 8.53 -21.18 17.25
N GLU A 175 7.81 -20.64 18.24
CA GLU A 175 7.38 -21.39 19.42
C GLU A 175 6.47 -22.57 19.07
N ALA A 176 5.48 -22.35 18.19
CA ALA A 176 4.55 -23.39 17.74
C ALA A 176 5.27 -24.51 16.96
N LEU A 177 6.23 -24.14 16.10
CA LEU A 177 7.08 -25.10 15.39
C LEU A 177 7.91 -25.93 16.38
N ALA A 178 8.57 -25.29 17.35
CA ALA A 178 9.39 -25.97 18.34
C ALA A 178 8.56 -26.98 19.16
N LEU A 179 7.37 -26.59 19.64
CA LEU A 179 6.45 -27.50 20.33
C LEU A 179 6.01 -28.67 19.45
N SER A 180 5.71 -28.42 18.17
CA SER A 180 5.35 -29.48 17.22
C SER A 180 6.49 -30.48 17.01
N MET A 181 7.74 -30.01 16.95
CA MET A 181 8.92 -30.88 16.79
C MET A 181 9.19 -31.72 18.04
N VAL A 182 9.06 -31.12 19.23
CA VAL A 182 9.20 -31.84 20.52
C VAL A 182 8.16 -32.96 20.62
N ALA A 183 6.89 -32.65 20.36
CA ALA A 183 5.82 -33.65 20.38
C ALA A 183 6.05 -34.78 19.35
N GLN A 184 6.63 -34.49 18.19
CA GLN A 184 6.98 -35.53 17.21
C GLN A 184 8.11 -36.43 17.69
N ALA A 185 9.13 -35.86 18.34
CA ALA A 185 10.25 -36.62 18.89
C ALA A 185 9.85 -37.52 20.06
N GLU A 186 8.89 -37.10 20.89
CA GLU A 186 8.34 -37.91 21.99
C GLU A 186 7.51 -39.11 21.50
N ASN A 187 6.96 -39.03 20.29
CA ASN A 187 6.11 -40.06 19.68
C ASN A 187 6.86 -40.97 18.69
N ALA A 188 8.15 -40.75 18.47
CA ALA A 188 9.02 -41.51 17.56
C ALA A 188 9.78 -42.61 18.31
#